data_AF-A0AA87YW86-F1
#
_entry.id   AF-A0AA87YW86-F1
#
_cell.length_a   1.000
_cell.length_b   1.000
_cell.length_c   1.000
_cell.angle_alpha   90.00
_cell.angle_beta   90.00
_cell.angle_gamma   90.00
#
_symmetry.space_group_name_H-M   'P 1'
#
loop_
_entity.id
_entity.type
_entity.pdbx_description
1 polymer ?
#
loop_
_entity_poly.entity_id
_entity_poly.type
_entity_poly.pdbx_seq_one_letter_code
_entity_poly.pdbx_strand_id
1 'polypeptide(L)'
;MTWNDFIQEFNDKFYNRMAMKAQQNEFNNIKQGTMSVTEAVRKFDQLARLCPHLVPTEDERVRRMLDMFRPEIAVVIDSGEKPPTTVAECVKRVLRAEYRLAQAKQERAKFFEEKKKEKSQSKQNQGNQLNNQGNRSNPIGNHFNQNHNKRKGNFNGNKNQKSHPQKKNIT
;
A
#
# COMPACT_ATOMS: atom_id res chain seq x y z
N MET A 1 18.90 -11.19 47.43
CA MET A 1 18.00 -11.65 46.36
C MET A 1 16.84 -10.67 46.29
N THR A 2 16.79 -9.86 45.23
CA THR A 2 15.64 -9.00 44.93
C THR A 2 14.57 -9.79 44.17
N TRP A 3 13.35 -9.26 44.09
CA TRP A 3 12.30 -9.85 43.26
C TRP A 3 12.72 -9.95 41.77
N ASN A 4 13.46 -8.96 41.27
CA ASN A 4 14.00 -8.99 39.91
C ASN A 4 15.01 -10.12 39.71
N ASP A 5 15.88 -10.38 40.69
CA ASP A 5 16.84 -11.48 40.63
C ASP A 5 16.11 -12.83 40.58
N PHE A 6 15.06 -13.00 41.39
CA PHE A 6 14.22 -14.21 41.35
C PHE A 6 13.52 -14.40 40.01
N ILE A 7 12.93 -13.34 39.44
CA ILE A 7 12.28 -13.41 38.12
C ILE A 7 13.31 -13.74 37.02
N GLN A 8 14.53 -13.20 37.11
CA GLN A 8 15.59 -13.50 36.17
C GLN A 8 16.03 -14.97 36.26
N GLU A 9 16.31 -15.48 37.46
CA GLU A 9 16.67 -16.89 37.67
C GLU A 9 15.54 -17.85 37.29
N PHE A 10 14.30 -17.51 37.64
CA PHE A 10 13.12 -18.28 37.26
C PHE A 10 12.97 -18.34 35.73
N ASN A 11 13.10 -17.20 35.06
CA ASN A 11 13.03 -17.15 33.61
C ASN A 11 14.19 -17.93 32.98
N ASP A 12 15.42 -17.77 33.45
CA ASP A 12 16.55 -18.54 32.91
C ASP A 12 16.41 -20.05 33.09
N LYS A 13 15.74 -20.50 34.16
CA LYS A 13 15.56 -21.92 34.49
C LYS A 13 14.33 -22.56 33.83
N PHE A 14 13.26 -21.80 33.61
CA PHE A 14 11.96 -22.32 33.17
C PHE A 14 11.47 -21.72 31.84
N TYR A 15 11.94 -20.55 31.46
CA TYR A 15 11.66 -19.92 30.16
C TYR A 15 12.89 -20.03 29.25
N ASN A 16 12.75 -20.76 28.16
CA ASN A 16 13.85 -20.89 27.20
C ASN A 16 14.24 -19.49 26.66
N ARG A 17 15.50 -19.07 26.86
CA ARG A 17 16.04 -17.80 26.31
C ARG A 17 15.75 -17.64 24.81
N MET A 18 15.70 -18.74 24.06
CA MET A 18 15.31 -18.73 22.65
C MET A 18 13.84 -18.32 22.45
N ALA A 19 12.94 -18.77 23.31
CA ALA A 19 11.52 -18.40 23.28
C ALA A 19 11.31 -16.93 23.63
N MET A 20 12.01 -16.40 24.64
CA MET A 20 11.98 -14.96 24.94
C MET A 20 12.48 -14.12 23.77
N LYS A 21 13.61 -14.51 23.17
CA LYS A 21 14.15 -13.83 21.99
C LYS A 21 13.19 -13.92 20.80
N ALA A 22 12.50 -15.04 20.62
CA ALA A 22 11.48 -15.19 19.58
C ALA A 22 10.29 -14.23 19.80
N GLN A 23 9.78 -14.11 21.03
CA GLN A 23 8.70 -13.17 21.37
C GLN A 23 9.12 -11.72 21.16
N GLN A 24 10.34 -11.34 21.57
CA GLN A 24 10.89 -10.01 21.36
C GLN A 24 11.06 -9.71 19.86
N ASN A 25 11.54 -10.68 19.09
CA ASN A 25 11.65 -10.55 17.64
C ASN A 25 10.27 -10.42 16.97
N GLU A 26 9.28 -11.17 17.43
CA GLU A 26 7.90 -11.05 16.94
C GLU A 26 7.33 -9.66 17.24
N PHE A 27 7.57 -9.13 18.45
CA PHE A 27 7.11 -7.81 18.82
C PHE A 27 7.79 -6.70 18.02
N ASN A 28 9.11 -6.78 17.83
CA ASN A 28 9.85 -5.78 17.04
C ASN A 28 9.44 -5.77 15.57
N ASN A 29 9.03 -6.92 15.03
CA ASN A 29 8.60 -7.07 13.64
C ASN A 29 7.07 -7.04 13.47
N ILE A 30 6.31 -6.66 14.50
CA ILE A 30 4.85 -6.60 14.39
C ILE A 30 4.46 -5.57 13.34
N LYS A 31 3.66 -6.02 12.36
CA LYS A 31 3.04 -5.19 11.33
C LYS A 31 1.59 -5.61 11.19
N GLN A 32 0.72 -4.64 10.93
CA GLN A 32 -0.70 -4.90 10.70
C GLN A 32 -0.91 -5.88 9.51
N GLY A 33 -0.16 -5.71 8.41
CA GLY A 33 -0.27 -6.60 7.25
C GLY A 33 -1.70 -6.65 6.71
N THR A 34 -2.26 -7.85 6.56
CA THR A 34 -3.64 -8.07 6.10
C THR A 34 -4.67 -8.10 7.24
N MET A 35 -4.23 -7.99 8.50
CA MET A 35 -5.13 -8.00 9.65
C MET A 35 -5.97 -6.72 9.69
N SER A 36 -7.19 -6.83 10.19
CA SER A 36 -7.97 -5.67 10.61
C SER A 36 -7.25 -4.90 11.72
N VAL A 37 -7.60 -3.64 11.90
CA VAL A 37 -7.03 -2.82 13.00
C VAL A 37 -7.25 -3.48 14.35
N THR A 38 -8.46 -4.01 14.59
CA THR A 38 -8.81 -4.66 15.87
C THR A 38 -7.94 -5.88 16.15
N GLU A 39 -7.69 -6.72 15.14
CA GLU A 39 -6.81 -7.89 15.27
C GLU A 39 -5.36 -7.48 15.54
N ALA A 40 -4.86 -6.48 14.81
CA ALA A 40 -3.51 -5.97 15.00
C ALA A 40 -3.31 -5.39 16.41
N VAL A 41 -4.26 -4.59 16.91
CA VAL A 41 -4.25 -4.04 18.28
C VAL A 41 -4.28 -5.18 19.31
N ARG A 42 -5.14 -6.19 19.13
CA ARG A 42 -5.20 -7.33 20.04
C ARG A 42 -3.88 -8.10 20.09
N LYS A 43 -3.25 -8.33 18.93
CA LYS A 43 -1.95 -9.00 18.84
C LYS A 43 -0.85 -8.18 19.50
N PHE A 44 -0.85 -6.87 19.27
CA PHE A 44 0.06 -5.94 19.92
C PHE A 44 -0.06 -6.01 21.45
N ASP A 45 -1.28 -5.98 21.99
CA ASP A 45 -1.51 -6.05 23.44
C ASP A 45 -1.08 -7.40 24.05
N GLN A 46 -1.21 -8.50 23.31
CA GLN A 46 -0.69 -9.80 23.75
C GLN A 46 0.83 -9.78 23.89
N LEU A 47 1.54 -9.29 22.87
CA LEU A 47 3.00 -9.22 22.90
C LEU A 47 3.52 -8.15 23.87
N ALA A 48 2.82 -7.02 24.03
CA ALA A 48 3.15 -6.00 25.02
C ALA A 48 3.09 -6.54 26.46
N ARG A 49 2.16 -7.47 26.74
CA ARG A 49 2.10 -8.18 28.04
C ARG A 49 3.26 -9.16 28.24
N LEU A 50 3.74 -9.78 27.17
CA LEU A 50 4.87 -10.70 27.21
C LEU A 50 6.22 -9.97 27.27
N CYS A 51 6.29 -8.77 26.71
CA CYS A 51 7.50 -7.95 26.65
C CYS A 51 7.27 -6.53 27.16
N PRO A 52 6.86 -6.34 28.43
CA PRO A 52 6.50 -5.02 28.97
C PRO A 52 7.69 -4.03 28.95
N HIS A 53 8.91 -4.55 29.05
CA HIS A 53 10.14 -3.77 28.96
C HIS A 53 10.37 -3.13 27.58
N LEU A 54 9.66 -3.57 26.51
CA LEU A 54 9.74 -2.97 25.18
C LEU A 54 8.79 -1.79 24.97
N VAL A 55 7.80 -1.65 25.85
CA VAL A 55 6.83 -0.54 25.88
C VAL A 55 6.66 -0.02 27.30
N PRO A 56 7.73 0.54 27.90
CA PRO A 56 7.73 0.94 29.30
C PRO A 56 6.82 2.15 29.58
N THR A 57 6.53 2.96 28.57
CA THR A 57 5.73 4.19 28.69
C THR A 57 4.56 4.19 27.70
N GLU A 58 3.54 4.99 27.98
CA GLU A 58 2.42 5.18 27.05
C GLU A 58 2.90 5.77 25.72
N ASP A 59 3.82 6.74 25.77
CA ASP A 59 4.39 7.35 24.55
C ASP A 59 5.09 6.31 23.66
N GLU A 60 5.91 5.43 24.24
CA GLU A 60 6.58 4.37 23.46
C GLU A 60 5.57 3.37 22.91
N ARG A 61 4.50 3.11 23.65
CA ARG A 61 3.39 2.25 23.20
C ARG A 61 2.70 2.86 21.99
N VAL A 62 2.36 4.15 22.04
CA VAL A 62 1.74 4.87 20.92
C VAL A 62 2.68 4.91 19.72
N ARG A 63 3.96 5.25 19.94
CA ARG A 63 4.98 5.28 18.87
C ARG A 63 5.06 3.95 18.13
N ARG A 64 5.13 2.84 18.86
CA ARG A 64 5.18 1.50 18.25
C ARG A 64 3.88 1.11 17.56
N MET A 65 2.72 1.54 18.07
CA MET A 65 1.45 1.31 17.38
C MET A 65 1.40 2.05 16.03
N LEU A 66 1.87 3.30 15.97
CA LEU A 66 1.99 4.04 14.72
C LEU A 66 2.93 3.33 13.72
N ASP A 67 4.08 2.84 14.18
CA ASP A 67 5.03 2.07 13.36
C ASP A 67 4.46 0.72 12.88
N MET A 68 3.53 0.13 13.63
CA MET A 68 2.90 -1.16 13.32
C MET A 68 1.84 -1.04 12.22
N PHE A 69 1.06 0.05 12.20
CA PHE A 69 -0.05 0.22 11.26
C PHE A 69 0.44 0.42 9.82
N ARG A 70 -0.43 0.08 8.86
CA ARG A 70 -0.12 0.26 7.44
C ARG A 70 0.09 1.74 7.09
N PRO A 71 0.99 2.06 6.13
CA PRO A 71 1.26 3.45 5.73
C PRO A 71 0.01 4.24 5.35
N GLU A 72 -0.95 3.61 4.66
CA GLU A 72 -2.22 4.23 4.26
C GLU A 72 -3.03 4.75 5.47
N ILE A 73 -2.95 4.05 6.60
CA ILE A 73 -3.62 4.40 7.85
C ILE A 73 -2.77 5.40 8.64
N ALA A 74 -1.45 5.17 8.72
CA ALA A 74 -0.51 6.03 9.42
C ALA A 74 -0.56 7.48 8.90
N VAL A 75 -0.55 7.67 7.58
CA VAL A 75 -0.64 9.01 6.95
C VAL A 75 -1.91 9.74 7.37
N VAL A 76 -3.04 9.04 7.49
CA VAL A 76 -4.31 9.66 7.91
C VAL A 76 -4.26 10.09 9.38
N ILE A 77 -3.57 9.33 10.22
CA ILE A 77 -3.43 9.64 11.65
C ILE A 77 -2.48 10.82 11.87
N ASP A 78 -1.37 10.84 11.12
CA ASP A 78 -0.31 11.86 11.19
C ASP A 78 -0.73 13.19 10.54
N SER A 79 -1.68 13.17 9.60
CA SER A 79 -2.19 14.37 8.92
C SER A 79 -3.01 15.33 9.81
N GLY A 80 -3.25 14.97 11.08
CA GLY A 80 -3.91 15.84 12.05
C GLY A 80 -3.00 16.94 12.61
N GLU A 81 -3.58 17.93 13.29
CA GLU A 81 -2.82 19.05 13.90
C GLU A 81 -1.76 18.57 14.91
N LYS A 82 -2.04 17.47 15.62
CA LYS A 82 -1.12 16.85 16.58
C LYS A 82 -1.17 15.32 16.47
N PRO A 83 -0.03 14.63 16.60
CA PRO A 83 -0.01 13.17 16.69
C PRO A 83 -0.75 12.70 17.95
N PRO A 84 -1.32 11.48 17.95
CA PRO A 84 -1.93 10.93 19.16
C PRO A 84 -0.87 10.76 20.25
N THR A 85 -1.22 11.10 21.48
CA THR A 85 -0.34 10.91 22.65
C THR A 85 -0.82 9.80 23.58
N THR A 86 -2.04 9.30 23.38
CA THR A 86 -2.60 8.20 24.17
C THR A 86 -2.97 7.02 23.30
N VAL A 87 -2.94 5.82 23.89
CA VAL A 87 -3.32 4.58 23.17
C VAL A 87 -4.78 4.65 22.72
N ALA A 88 -5.66 5.14 23.59
CA ALA A 88 -7.08 5.25 23.29
C ALA A 88 -7.35 6.18 22.08
N GLU A 89 -6.65 7.32 22.04
CA GLU A 89 -6.76 8.23 20.91
C GLU A 89 -6.20 7.62 19.62
N CYS A 90 -5.03 6.98 19.70
CA CYS A 90 -4.43 6.27 18.58
C CYS A 90 -5.43 5.26 18.00
N VAL A 91 -5.95 4.34 18.81
CA VAL A 91 -6.93 3.32 18.36
C VAL A 91 -8.18 3.95 17.75
N LYS A 92 -8.73 4.99 18.36
CA LYS A 92 -9.91 5.70 17.84
C LYS A 92 -9.65 6.31 16.45
N ARG A 93 -8.50 6.94 16.27
CA ARG A 93 -8.11 7.54 14.98
C ARG A 93 -7.89 6.47 13.92
N VAL A 94 -7.22 5.38 14.28
CA VAL A 94 -6.91 4.26 13.39
C VAL A 94 -8.20 3.58 12.89
N LEU A 95 -9.15 3.28 13.78
CA LEU A 95 -10.43 2.67 13.42
C LEU A 95 -11.24 3.55 12.45
N ARG A 96 -11.23 4.87 12.69
CA ARG A 96 -11.88 5.83 11.77
C ARG A 96 -11.19 5.85 10.41
N ALA A 97 -9.86 5.79 10.38
CA ALA A 97 -9.08 5.75 9.15
C ALA A 97 -9.39 4.48 8.34
N GLU A 98 -9.40 3.31 8.98
CA GLU A 98 -9.75 2.04 8.33
C GLU A 98 -11.15 2.07 7.72
N TYR A 99 -12.14 2.57 8.47
CA TYR A 99 -13.51 2.72 7.95
C TYR A 99 -13.56 3.62 6.71
N ARG A 100 -12.91 4.79 6.73
CA ARG A 100 -12.89 5.73 5.59
C ARG A 100 -12.20 5.13 4.37
N LEU A 101 -11.09 4.43 4.58
CA LEU A 101 -10.37 3.75 3.50
C LEU A 101 -11.19 2.62 2.87
N ALA A 102 -11.95 1.87 3.69
CA ALA A 102 -12.85 0.83 3.19
C ALA A 102 -13.96 1.42 2.31
N GLN A 103 -14.59 2.52 2.73
CA GLN A 103 -15.60 3.23 1.93
C GLN A 103 -15.02 3.75 0.61
N ALA A 104 -13.88 4.46 0.65
CA ALA A 104 -13.22 4.98 -0.54
C ALA A 104 -12.82 3.86 -1.52
N LYS A 105 -12.36 2.71 -1.01
CA LYS A 105 -12.04 1.54 -1.83
C LYS A 105 -13.28 0.97 -2.51
N GLN A 106 -14.41 0.92 -1.81
CA GLN A 106 -15.67 0.44 -2.35
C GLN A 106 -16.22 1.38 -3.44
N GLU A 107 -16.19 2.69 -3.20
CA GLU A 107 -16.61 3.70 -4.19
C GLU A 107 -15.74 3.63 -5.44
N ARG A 108 -14.42 3.55 -5.26
CA ARG A 108 -13.48 3.37 -6.37
C ARG A 108 -13.79 2.09 -7.15
N ALA A 109 -14.00 0.97 -6.48
CA ALA A 109 -14.34 -0.30 -7.15
C ALA A 109 -15.63 -0.18 -7.97
N LYS A 110 -16.67 0.46 -7.44
CA LYS A 110 -17.93 0.71 -8.17
C LYS A 110 -17.70 1.56 -9.42
N PHE A 111 -16.97 2.67 -9.29
CA PHE A 111 -16.65 3.56 -10.41
C PHE A 111 -15.86 2.84 -11.53
N PHE A 112 -14.89 1.99 -11.17
CA PHE A 112 -14.12 1.23 -12.16
C PHE A 112 -14.98 0.17 -12.87
N GLU A 113 -15.90 -0.49 -12.17
CA GLU A 113 -16.83 -1.44 -12.77
C GLU A 113 -17.83 -0.77 -13.72
N GLU A 114 -18.35 0.41 -13.37
CA GLU A 114 -19.25 1.18 -14.24
C GLU A 114 -18.56 1.61 -15.53
N LYS A 115 -17.35 2.17 -15.44
CA LYS A 115 -16.54 2.56 -16.59
C LYS A 115 -16.17 1.39 -17.51
N LYS A 116 -16.02 0.18 -16.95
CA LYS A 116 -15.76 -1.05 -17.72
C LYS A 116 -17.01 -1.49 -18.49
N LYS A 117 -18.20 -1.34 -17.91
CA LYS A 117 -19.48 -1.62 -18.58
C LYS A 117 -19.75 -0.64 -19.73
N GLU A 118 -19.51 0.66 -19.54
CA GLU A 118 -19.65 1.68 -20.60
C GLU A 118 -18.76 1.40 -21.83
N LYS A 119 -17.49 1.04 -21.60
CA LYS A 119 -16.56 0.66 -22.69
C LYS A 119 -16.96 -0.61 -23.42
N SER A 120 -17.67 -1.52 -22.75
CA SER A 120 -18.14 -2.76 -23.35
C SER A 120 -19.39 -2.52 -24.20
N GLN A 121 -20.31 -1.65 -23.76
CA GLN A 121 -21.51 -1.27 -24.52
C GLN A 121 -21.20 -0.44 -25.77
N SER A 122 -20.24 0.48 -25.69
CA SER A 122 -19.80 1.28 -26.85
C SER A 122 -19.14 0.45 -27.96
N LYS A 123 -18.49 -0.67 -27.64
CA LYS A 123 -17.97 -1.63 -28.64
C LYS A 123 -19.08 -2.44 -29.33
N GLN A 124 -20.18 -2.74 -28.65
CA GLN A 124 -21.32 -3.42 -29.26
C GLN A 124 -22.07 -2.52 -30.26
N ASN A 125 -22.19 -1.22 -29.97
CA ASN A 125 -22.91 -0.29 -30.87
C ASN A 125 -22.13 0.10 -32.14
N GLN A 126 -20.80 -0.04 -32.22
CA GLN A 126 -20.06 0.13 -33.48
C GLN A 126 -20.11 -1.11 -34.39
N GLY A 127 -20.52 -2.29 -33.89
CA GLY A 127 -20.64 -3.51 -34.68
C GLY A 127 -21.89 -3.58 -35.58
N ASN A 128 -22.89 -2.71 -35.34
CA ASN A 128 -24.20 -2.78 -36.01
C ASN A 128 -24.40 -1.77 -37.16
N GLN A 129 -23.37 -1.03 -37.59
CA GLN A 129 -23.46 -0.11 -38.75
C GLN A 129 -22.77 -0.58 -40.03
N LEU A 130 -22.35 -1.85 -40.14
CA LEU A 130 -21.66 -2.36 -41.34
C LEU A 130 -22.43 -3.41 -42.15
N ASN A 131 -23.72 -3.61 -41.89
CA ASN A 131 -24.49 -4.65 -42.61
C ASN A 131 -25.81 -4.12 -43.18
N ASN A 132 -25.73 -3.11 -44.05
CA ASN A 132 -26.83 -2.85 -44.98
C ASN A 132 -26.35 -2.14 -46.26
N GLN A 133 -25.52 -2.82 -47.06
CA GLN A 133 -25.35 -2.48 -48.48
C GLN A 133 -24.74 -3.67 -49.23
N GLY A 134 -25.59 -4.64 -49.55
CA GLY A 134 -25.23 -5.83 -50.31
C GLY A 134 -26.22 -6.07 -51.44
N ASN A 135 -26.44 -5.09 -52.31
CA ASN A 135 -26.90 -5.33 -53.67
C ASN A 135 -26.81 -4.05 -54.50
N ARG A 136 -25.79 -3.93 -55.37
CA ARG A 136 -25.90 -3.49 -56.77
C ARG A 136 -24.57 -3.75 -57.49
N SER A 137 -24.70 -4.45 -58.60
CA SER A 137 -23.69 -4.80 -59.59
C SER A 137 -22.96 -3.56 -60.12
N ASN A 138 -21.65 -3.71 -60.34
CA ASN A 138 -20.75 -2.77 -61.05
C ASN A 138 -21.10 -2.75 -62.58
N PRO A 139 -20.61 -1.82 -63.44
CA PRO A 139 -19.25 -1.25 -63.36
C PRO A 139 -19.00 0.18 -63.93
N ILE A 140 -17.72 0.60 -63.79
CA ILE A 140 -16.98 1.65 -64.54
C ILE A 140 -17.05 3.09 -64.00
N GLY A 141 -15.88 3.60 -63.62
CA GLY A 141 -15.62 5.02 -63.43
C GLY A 141 -14.38 5.27 -62.56
N ASN A 142 -13.25 5.58 -63.22
CA ASN A 142 -12.05 6.15 -62.61
C ASN A 142 -12.39 7.18 -61.52
N HIS A 143 -11.71 7.16 -60.37
CA HIS A 143 -11.00 8.36 -59.87
C HIS A 143 -9.97 8.01 -58.80
N PHE A 144 -8.83 8.65 -58.99
CA PHE A 144 -7.61 8.68 -58.21
C PHE A 144 -7.83 9.44 -56.89
N ASN A 145 -7.44 8.89 -55.74
CA ASN A 145 -6.54 9.62 -54.82
C ASN A 145 -5.93 8.73 -53.73
N GLN A 146 -4.64 9.00 -53.48
CA GLN A 146 -3.77 8.34 -52.54
C GLN A 146 -4.12 8.70 -51.09
N ASN A 147 -3.96 7.74 -50.17
CA ASN A 147 -3.51 8.08 -48.83
C ASN A 147 -2.57 7.00 -48.29
N HIS A 148 -1.27 7.29 -48.37
CA HIS A 148 -0.21 6.55 -47.73
C HIS A 148 0.04 7.14 -46.35
N ASN A 149 -0.13 6.35 -45.29
CA ASN A 149 0.66 6.52 -44.08
C ASN A 149 0.79 5.18 -43.32
N LYS A 150 1.66 4.31 -43.84
CA LYS A 150 2.39 3.34 -43.04
C LYS A 150 3.69 4.00 -42.60
N ARG A 151 3.85 4.27 -41.31
CA ARG A 151 5.19 4.38 -40.70
C ARG A 151 5.32 3.39 -39.56
N LYS A 152 5.72 2.19 -39.96
CA LYS A 152 6.50 1.26 -39.14
C LYS A 152 7.95 1.74 -39.24
N GLY A 153 8.61 1.95 -38.12
CA GLY A 153 10.01 2.37 -38.07
C GLY A 153 10.66 1.96 -36.76
N ASN A 154 11.10 0.69 -36.70
CA ASN A 154 12.15 0.25 -35.81
C ASN A 154 13.47 0.90 -36.28
N PHE A 155 14.22 1.55 -35.40
CA PHE A 155 15.69 1.46 -35.43
C PHE A 155 16.31 1.69 -34.06
N ASN A 156 17.46 1.03 -33.90
CA ASN A 156 18.13 0.60 -32.69
C ASN A 156 19.46 1.37 -32.51
N GLY A 157 19.88 1.56 -31.26
CA GLY A 157 21.27 1.84 -30.86
C GLY A 157 21.78 3.27 -31.06
N ASN A 158 22.79 3.77 -30.35
CA ASN A 158 23.65 3.24 -29.29
C ASN A 158 24.50 4.45 -28.77
N LYS A 159 25.17 4.28 -27.63
CA LYS A 159 26.38 4.97 -27.12
C LYS A 159 26.22 6.19 -26.19
N ASN A 160 26.47 5.89 -24.90
CA ASN A 160 27.50 6.47 -24.04
C ASN A 160 27.91 7.94 -24.27
N GLN A 161 27.79 8.75 -23.21
CA GLN A 161 28.92 9.55 -22.71
C GLN A 161 28.80 9.79 -21.19
N LYS A 162 29.81 9.30 -20.46
CA LYS A 162 30.18 9.71 -19.10
C LYS A 162 30.59 11.18 -19.13
N SER A 163 30.25 11.94 -18.09
CA SER A 163 31.10 13.02 -17.56
C SER A 163 30.72 13.31 -16.10
N HIS A 164 31.71 13.23 -15.23
CA HIS A 164 31.72 13.59 -13.80
C HIS A 164 32.84 14.66 -13.64
N PRO A 165 32.98 15.31 -12.47
CA PRO A 165 32.37 16.55 -12.01
C PRO A 165 33.29 17.78 -12.18
N GLN A 166 32.78 19.02 -12.00
CA GLN A 166 33.63 20.19 -11.74
C GLN A 166 33.48 20.66 -10.29
N LYS A 167 34.57 20.51 -9.55
CA LYS A 167 34.88 21.28 -8.33
C LYS A 167 35.13 22.74 -8.72
N LYS A 168 34.61 23.69 -7.95
CA LYS A 168 35.19 25.04 -7.82
C LYS A 168 35.32 25.34 -6.33
N ASN A 169 36.57 25.43 -5.88
CA ASN A 169 36.96 26.07 -4.63
C ASN A 169 37.31 27.54 -4.90
N ILE A 170 37.38 28.32 -3.80
CA ILE A 170 38.00 29.64 -3.61
C ILE A 170 37.05 30.79 -4.02
N THR A 171 36.67 31.72 -3.13
CA THR A 171 37.45 32.43 -2.09
C THR A 171 36.74 32.42 -0.74
#